data_AF-A0A8J2NN44-F1
#
_entry.id   AF-A0A8J2NN44-F1
#
_cell.length_a   1.000
_cell.length_b   1.000
_cell.length_c   1.000
_cell.angle_alpha   90.00
_cell.angle_beta   90.00
_cell.angle_gamma   90.00
#
_symmetry.space_group_name_H-M   'P 1'
#
loop_
_entity.id
_entity.type
_entity.pdbx_description
1 polymer ?
#
loop_
_entity_poly.entity_id
_entity_poly.type
_entity_poly.pdbx_seq_one_letter_code
_entity_poly.pdbx_strand_id
1 'polypeptide(L)'
;MPSAQGTAFQNSPAKITLVFDVEGRQVTFSADLGISIQPFSVNTTTVTYNDVDDLTSTRSFTGQIGPGHIKLNFDNGTSVTGSLNPPGVSPVSMVAGSGTWQQD
;
A
#
# COMPACT_ATOMS: atom_id res chain seq x y z
N MET A 1 -16.11 8.67 1.36
CA MET A 1 -14.69 8.41 1.03
C MET A 1 -14.67 7.69 -0.31
N PRO A 2 -14.12 8.30 -1.36
CA PRO A 2 -13.89 7.63 -2.63
C PRO A 2 -12.90 6.47 -2.48
N SER A 3 -12.92 5.53 -3.43
CA SER A 3 -12.00 4.41 -3.46
C SER A 3 -11.58 4.06 -4.88
N ALA A 4 -10.34 3.62 -5.05
CA ALA A 4 -9.77 3.20 -6.31
C ALA A 4 -9.12 1.82 -6.20
N GLN A 5 -9.23 1.05 -7.28
CA GLN A 5 -8.61 -0.27 -7.41
C GLN A 5 -7.18 -0.12 -7.92
N GLY A 6 -6.34 -1.09 -7.55
CA GLY A 6 -4.94 -1.07 -7.92
C GLY A 6 -4.21 -2.35 -7.56
N THR A 7 -2.89 -2.29 -7.73
CA THR A 7 -1.98 -3.41 -7.54
C THR A 7 -0.84 -2.99 -6.62
N ALA A 8 -0.30 -3.97 -5.89
CA ALA A 8 0.84 -3.78 -5.02
C ALA A 8 1.99 -4.70 -5.45
N PHE A 9 3.19 -4.13 -5.51
CA PHE A 9 4.42 -4.79 -5.91
C PHE A 9 5.44 -4.69 -4.78
N GLN A 10 6.03 -5.82 -4.41
CA GLN A 10 7.17 -5.83 -3.51
C GLN A 10 8.46 -5.76 -4.34
N ASN A 11 9.12 -4.61 -4.32
CA ASN A 11 10.35 -4.39 -5.09
C ASN A 11 11.58 -5.02 -4.41
N SER A 12 11.56 -5.06 -3.08
CA SER A 12 12.58 -5.72 -2.26
C SER A 12 11.95 -6.15 -0.91
N PRO A 13 12.65 -6.95 -0.09
CA PRO A 13 12.11 -7.38 1.21
C PRO A 13 11.59 -6.24 2.10
N ALA A 14 12.17 -5.04 2.00
CA ALA A 14 11.77 -3.87 2.77
C ALA A 14 11.08 -2.77 1.95
N LYS A 15 10.87 -2.95 0.62
CA LYS A 15 10.31 -1.91 -0.24
C LYS A 15 9.06 -2.36 -0.97
N ILE A 16 8.05 -1.50 -0.97
CA ILE A 16 6.76 -1.72 -1.63
C ILE A 16 6.44 -0.55 -2.56
N THR A 17 5.80 -0.87 -3.69
CA THR A 17 5.15 0.10 -4.57
C THR A 17 3.68 -0.27 -4.73
N LEU A 18 2.80 0.71 -4.60
CA LEU A 18 1.37 0.57 -4.86
C LEU A 18 1.02 1.43 -6.07
N VAL A 19 0.20 0.91 -6.96
CA VAL A 19 -0.25 1.63 -8.16
C VAL A 19 -1.77 1.54 -8.22
N PHE A 20 -2.43 2.69 -8.29
CA PHE A 20 -3.89 2.80 -8.35
C PHE A 20 -4.32 3.62 -9.56
N ASP A 21 -5.47 3.27 -10.14
CA ASP A 21 -6.16 4.11 -11.12
C ASP A 21 -7.21 4.95 -10.39
N VAL A 22 -6.94 6.25 -10.27
CA VAL A 22 -7.79 7.22 -9.58
C VAL A 22 -8.30 8.21 -10.62
N GLU A 23 -9.60 8.17 -10.92
CA GLU A 23 -10.24 9.07 -11.88
C GLU A 23 -9.56 9.09 -13.27
N GLY A 24 -8.99 7.96 -13.70
CA GLY A 24 -8.28 7.83 -14.98
C GLY A 24 -6.84 8.37 -14.94
N ARG A 25 -6.30 8.68 -13.76
CA ARG A 25 -4.89 9.01 -13.54
C ARG A 25 -4.19 7.91 -12.75
N GLN A 26 -2.96 7.62 -13.12
CA GLN A 26 -2.15 6.66 -12.41
C GLN A 26 -1.53 7.33 -11.19
N VAL A 27 -1.78 6.74 -10.02
CA VAL A 27 -1.23 7.20 -8.74
C VAL A 27 -0.35 6.11 -8.18
N THR A 28 0.92 6.46 -7.92
CA THR A 28 1.93 5.53 -7.44
C THR A 28 2.39 5.92 -6.03
N PHE A 29 2.36 4.98 -5.09
CA PHE A 29 3.00 5.12 -3.79
C PHE A 29 4.25 4.26 -3.74
N SER A 30 5.38 4.82 -3.33
CA SER A 30 6.60 4.04 -3.07
C SER A 30 7.10 4.27 -1.65
N ALA A 31 7.34 3.18 -0.93
CA ALA A 31 7.67 3.21 0.50
C ALA A 31 8.72 2.19 0.90
N ASP A 32 9.40 2.51 2.02
CA ASP A 32 10.15 1.55 2.83
C ASP A 32 9.29 1.09 4.02
N LEU A 33 9.25 -0.22 4.27
CA LEU A 33 8.46 -0.87 5.30
C LEU A 33 9.12 -0.82 6.69
N GLY A 34 10.40 -0.38 6.77
CA GLY A 34 11.20 -0.35 7.99
C GLY A 34 11.72 -1.72 8.45
N ILE A 35 11.15 -2.80 7.90
CA ILE A 35 11.54 -4.19 8.17
C ILE A 35 11.58 -4.99 6.87
N SER A 36 12.39 -6.05 6.85
CA SER A 36 12.40 -7.02 5.76
C SER A 36 11.34 -8.09 5.98
N ILE A 37 10.41 -8.24 5.04
CA ILE A 37 9.37 -9.28 5.04
C ILE A 37 9.54 -10.25 3.88
N GLN A 38 8.94 -11.43 4.01
CA GLN A 38 8.99 -12.44 2.96
C GLN A 38 8.30 -11.96 1.67
N PRO A 39 8.71 -12.50 0.50
CA PRO A 39 8.05 -12.24 -0.77
C PRO A 39 6.54 -12.52 -0.71
N PHE A 40 5.72 -11.59 -1.23
CA PHE A 40 4.29 -11.81 -1.40
C PHE A 40 3.82 -11.27 -2.76
N SER A 41 2.64 -11.73 -3.19
CA SER A 41 1.94 -11.18 -4.34
C SER A 41 0.51 -10.82 -3.96
N VAL A 42 -0.03 -9.80 -4.62
CA VAL A 42 -1.36 -9.25 -4.32
C VAL A 42 -2.28 -9.54 -5.50
N ASN A 43 -3.51 -9.95 -5.22
CA ASN A 43 -4.53 -10.13 -6.24
C ASN A 43 -5.19 -8.79 -6.56
N THR A 44 -5.68 -8.11 -5.53
CA THR A 44 -6.40 -6.85 -5.66
C THR A 44 -6.08 -5.96 -4.49
N THR A 45 -5.82 -4.68 -4.78
CA THR A 45 -5.60 -3.64 -3.78
C THR A 45 -6.64 -2.55 -3.97
N THR A 46 -7.09 -1.95 -2.87
CA THR A 46 -8.02 -0.84 -2.87
C THR A 46 -7.46 0.25 -1.98
N VAL A 47 -7.35 1.46 -2.51
CA VAL A 47 -7.09 2.67 -1.74
C VAL A 47 -8.41 3.35 -1.43
N THR A 48 -8.57 3.83 -0.21
CA THR A 48 -9.68 4.67 0.24
C THR A 48 -9.10 5.95 0.78
N TYR A 49 -9.59 7.09 0.30
CA TYR A 49 -9.06 8.43 0.60
C TYR A 49 -10.21 9.41 0.83
N ASN A 50 -9.92 10.63 1.30
CA ASN A 50 -10.95 11.66 1.46
C ASN A 50 -11.03 12.56 0.22
N ASP A 51 -9.86 13.01 -0.24
CA ASP A 51 -9.69 13.85 -1.42
C ASP A 51 -8.54 13.31 -2.30
N VAL A 52 -8.57 13.57 -3.61
CA VAL A 52 -7.47 13.17 -4.52
C VAL A 52 -6.15 13.85 -4.11
N ASP A 53 -6.21 15.03 -3.50
CA ASP A 53 -5.06 15.74 -2.95
C ASP A 53 -4.37 14.97 -1.79
N ASP A 54 -5.07 14.03 -1.14
CA ASP A 54 -4.49 13.14 -0.12
C ASP A 54 -3.49 12.15 -0.71
N LEU A 55 -3.60 11.85 -2.01
CA LEU A 55 -2.74 10.93 -2.74
C LEU A 55 -1.58 11.67 -3.41
N THR A 56 -0.97 12.58 -2.65
CA THR A 56 0.19 13.38 -3.04
C THR A 56 1.18 13.47 -1.87
N SER A 57 2.42 13.87 -2.19
CA SER A 57 3.48 14.17 -1.22
C SER A 57 3.97 12.95 -0.43
N THR A 58 4.91 13.20 0.49
CA THR A 58 5.41 12.19 1.43
C THR A 58 4.44 12.01 2.59
N ARG A 59 4.10 10.75 2.90
CA ARG A 59 3.18 10.36 3.96
C ARG A 59 3.78 9.27 4.83
N SER A 60 3.53 9.36 6.12
CA SER A 60 3.85 8.28 7.06
C SER A 60 2.71 7.27 7.07
N PHE A 61 3.04 5.99 7.27
CA PHE A 61 2.06 4.93 7.36
C PHE A 61 2.42 3.92 8.45
N THR A 62 1.38 3.24 8.92
CA THR A 62 1.48 2.04 9.76
C THR A 62 0.60 0.96 9.18
N GLY A 63 0.93 -0.30 9.36
CA GLY A 63 0.16 -1.36 8.76
C GLY A 63 0.56 -2.76 9.18
N GLN A 64 -0.15 -3.72 8.59
CA GLN A 64 0.09 -5.14 8.77
C GLN A 64 0.04 -5.85 7.42
N ILE A 65 0.94 -6.81 7.24
CA ILE A 65 1.00 -7.67 6.06
C ILE A 65 0.97 -9.12 6.57
N GLY A 66 -0.09 -9.85 6.24
CA GLY A 66 -0.36 -11.18 6.78
C GLY A 66 -0.50 -12.27 5.72
N PRO A 67 -1.01 -13.45 6.08
CA PRO A 67 -1.09 -14.58 5.14
C PRO A 67 -2.11 -14.39 4.02
N GLY A 68 -3.09 -13.51 4.21
CA GLY A 68 -4.18 -13.31 3.25
C GLY A 68 -4.53 -11.86 2.94
N HIS A 69 -3.99 -10.90 3.70
CA HIS A 69 -4.31 -9.49 3.49
C HIS A 69 -3.16 -8.55 3.83
N ILE A 70 -3.17 -7.40 3.16
CA ILE A 70 -2.38 -6.22 3.48
C ILE A 70 -3.33 -5.11 3.95
N LYS A 71 -2.94 -4.39 5.01
CA LYS A 71 -3.64 -3.18 5.46
C LYS A 71 -2.61 -2.12 5.84
N LEU A 72 -2.66 -0.96 5.20
CA LEU A 72 -1.86 0.22 5.53
C LEU A 72 -2.80 1.38 5.86
N ASN A 73 -2.47 2.13 6.91
CA ASN A 73 -3.17 3.35 7.31
C ASN A 73 -2.16 4.50 7.28
N PHE A 74 -2.53 5.60 6.64
CA PHE A 74 -1.71 6.79 6.47
C PHE A 74 -2.10 7.87 7.47
N ASP A 75 -1.16 8.78 7.75
CA ASP A 75 -1.35 9.90 8.69
C ASP A 75 -2.48 10.88 8.31
N ASN A 76 -2.85 10.95 7.03
CA ASN A 76 -3.92 11.79 6.52
C ASN A 76 -5.29 11.08 6.42
N GLY A 77 -5.42 9.89 6.99
CA GLY A 77 -6.67 9.12 6.97
C GLY A 77 -6.90 8.30 5.71
N THR A 78 -6.01 8.39 4.71
CA THR A 78 -5.97 7.42 3.61
C THR A 78 -5.69 6.03 4.16
N SER A 79 -6.30 5.02 3.55
CA SER A 79 -6.03 3.62 3.88
C SER A 79 -5.94 2.77 2.62
N VAL A 80 -5.13 1.73 2.70
CA VAL A 80 -4.96 0.74 1.65
C VAL A 80 -5.28 -0.62 2.22
N THR A 81 -6.13 -1.37 1.55
CA THR A 81 -6.42 -2.77 1.86
C THR A 81 -6.25 -3.61 0.62
N GLY A 82 -5.78 -4.84 0.77
CA GLY A 82 -5.68 -5.75 -0.37
C GLY A 82 -5.64 -7.20 0.05
N SER A 83 -5.98 -8.07 -0.90
CA SER A 83 -5.97 -9.53 -0.73
C SER A 83 -4.67 -10.11 -1.29
N LEU A 84 -3.96 -10.86 -0.46
CA LEU A 84 -2.70 -11.50 -0.81
C LEU A 84 -2.93 -12.90 -1.36
N ASN A 85 -2.17 -13.29 -2.37
CA ASN A 85 -2.17 -14.67 -2.85
C ASN A 85 -1.44 -15.58 -1.85
N PRO A 86 -1.91 -16.81 -1.61
CA PRO A 86 -1.18 -17.79 -0.81
C PRO A 86 0.25 -18.00 -1.34
N PRO A 87 1.27 -18.15 -0.47
CA PRO A 87 1.16 -18.30 0.98
C PRO A 87 1.06 -16.98 1.77
N GLY A 88 1.11 -15.82 1.11
CA GLY A 88 1.15 -14.50 1.75
C GLY A 88 2.38 -14.30 2.65
N VAL A 89 2.24 -13.50 3.71
CA VAL A 89 3.28 -13.22 4.73
C VAL A 89 2.92 -13.90 6.06
N SER A 90 3.77 -14.81 6.57
CA SER A 90 3.52 -15.52 7.84
C SER A 90 4.80 -15.64 8.68
N PRO A 91 4.81 -15.22 9.96
CA PRO A 91 3.69 -14.63 10.70
C PRO A 91 3.32 -13.23 10.19
N VAL A 92 2.19 -12.69 10.66
CA VAL A 92 1.77 -11.31 10.35
C VAL A 92 2.90 -10.35 10.72
N SER A 93 3.32 -9.52 9.76
CA SER A 93 4.38 -8.54 9.93
C SER A 93 3.77 -7.16 10.12
N MET A 94 4.13 -6.50 11.24
CA MET A 94 3.77 -5.11 11.49
C MET A 94 4.79 -4.21 10.80
N VAL A 95 4.32 -3.31 9.94
CA VAL A 95 5.17 -2.41 9.14
C VAL A 95 4.85 -0.96 9.50
N ALA A 96 5.88 -0.13 9.50
CA ALA A 96 5.74 1.30 9.70
C ALA A 96 6.88 2.02 8.96
N GLY A 97 6.57 3.13 8.34
CA GLY A 97 7.54 3.88 7.57
C GLY A 97 6.95 5.11 6.93
N SER A 98 7.68 5.64 5.95
CA SER A 98 7.25 6.76 5.13
C SER A 98 7.45 6.43 3.67
N GLY A 99 6.57 6.93 2.82
CA GLY A 99 6.71 6.84 1.38
C GLY A 99 6.17 8.07 0.69
N THR A 100 6.32 8.11 -0.62
CA THR A 100 5.90 9.25 -1.44
C THR A 100 4.84 8.81 -2.43
N TRP A 101 3.76 9.58 -2.49
CA TRP A 101 2.75 9.51 -3.54
C TRP A 101 3.17 10.39 -4.73
N GLN A 102 3.05 9.84 -5.93
CA GLN A 102 3.33 10.49 -7.19
C GLN A 102 2.15 10.26 -8.14
N GLN A 103 1.75 11.30 -8.85
CA GLN A 103 0.71 11.25 -9.88
C GLN A 103 1.38 11.45 -11.24
N ASP A 104 1.07 10.58 -12.21
CA ASP A 104 1.45 10.73 -13.62
C ASP A 104 0.29 11.35 -14.43
#